data_AF-A0A3B0ZSJ3-F1
#
_entry.id   AF-A0A3B0ZSJ3-F1
#
_cell.length_a   1.000
_cell.length_b   1.000
_cell.length_c   1.000
_cell.angle_alpha   90.00
_cell.angle_beta   90.00
_cell.angle_gamma   90.00
#
_symmetry.space_group_name_H-M   'P 1'
#
loop_
_entity.id
_entity.type
_entity.pdbx_description
1 polymer ?
#
loop_
_entity_poly.entity_id
_entity_poly.type
_entity_poly.pdbx_seq_one_letter_code
_entity_poly.pdbx_strand_id
1 'polypeptide(L)'
;MSVSERNAIWQARLKACTDRVQKPLPLIIEGKLTRMVGLTLEAVGCQSPIGSRCIISAVGGEEIEAEVVGFSGDKTYLMATGQLRGLVPNASVVPSNEVYAASVGDGFLGRVIDGGGRPLDSKGPLVVDAQVPLTGVPINPLARKPIREALDVGVRAINGMLTVGRGQRMGLFA
;
A
#
# COMPACT_ATOMS: atom_id res chain seq x y z
N MET A 1 -15.55 30.28 25.20
CA MET A 1 -16.44 29.10 25.13
C MET A 1 -17.23 28.97 26.41
N SER A 2 -18.55 29.02 26.30
CA SER A 2 -19.47 28.82 27.43
C SER A 2 -19.42 27.36 27.91
N VAL A 3 -19.87 27.10 29.15
CA VAL A 3 -20.00 25.72 29.67
C VAL A 3 -20.96 24.89 28.81
N SER A 4 -22.01 25.52 28.27
CA SER A 4 -22.99 24.88 27.39
C SER A 4 -22.37 24.37 26.08
N GLU A 5 -21.53 25.19 25.43
CA GLU A 5 -20.82 24.81 24.20
C GLU A 5 -19.87 23.63 24.42
N ARG A 6 -19.16 23.61 25.57
CA ARG A 6 -18.29 22.48 25.94
C ARG A 6 -19.09 21.19 26.15
N ASN A 7 -20.23 21.28 26.83
CA ASN A 7 -21.07 20.11 27.09
C ASN A 7 -21.63 19.50 25.80
N ALA A 8 -22.04 20.32 24.83
CA ALA A 8 -22.50 19.85 23.53
C ALA A 8 -21.41 19.09 22.75
N ILE A 9 -20.17 19.61 22.76
CA ILE A 9 -19.02 18.94 22.13
C ILE A 9 -18.74 17.59 22.80
N TRP A 10 -18.77 17.53 24.13
CA TRP A 10 -18.56 16.28 24.87
C TRP A 10 -19.67 15.26 24.64
N GLN A 11 -20.93 15.69 24.60
CA GLN A 11 -22.04 14.79 24.27
C GLN A 11 -21.91 14.20 22.86
N ALA A 12 -21.52 15.01 21.87
CA ALA A 12 -21.29 14.53 20.51
C ALA A 12 -20.14 13.51 20.44
N ARG A 13 -19.02 13.78 21.13
CA ARG A 13 -17.88 12.85 21.21
C ARG A 13 -18.25 11.55 21.90
N LEU A 14 -18.93 11.61 23.04
CA LEU A 14 -19.37 10.43 23.78
C LEU A 14 -20.34 9.60 22.96
N LYS A 15 -21.31 10.23 22.28
CA LYS A 15 -22.23 9.53 21.38
C LYS A 15 -21.49 8.77 20.28
N ALA A 16 -20.52 9.41 19.62
CA ALA A 16 -19.69 8.76 18.61
C ALA A 16 -18.87 7.57 19.16
N CYS A 17 -18.36 7.67 20.38
CA CYS A 17 -17.68 6.55 21.06
C CYS A 17 -18.66 5.40 21.36
N THR A 18 -19.85 5.71 21.87
CA THR A 18 -20.87 4.70 22.18
C THR A 18 -21.32 3.97 20.91
N ASP A 19 -21.54 4.70 19.82
CA ASP A 19 -21.91 4.13 18.52
C ASP A 19 -20.81 3.20 17.96
N ARG A 20 -19.53 3.52 18.22
CA ARG A 20 -18.39 2.65 17.86
C ARG A 20 -18.35 1.37 18.67
N VAL A 21 -18.65 1.44 19.97
CA VAL A 21 -18.65 0.28 20.87
C VAL A 21 -19.83 -0.66 20.59
N GLN A 22 -20.97 -0.11 20.16
CA GLN A 22 -22.15 -0.91 19.79
C GLN A 22 -21.97 -1.71 18.50
N LYS A 23 -20.99 -1.37 17.66
CA LYS A 23 -20.65 -2.19 16.50
C LYS A 23 -19.85 -3.41 16.97
N PRO A 24 -20.31 -4.64 16.70
CA PRO A 24 -19.55 -5.82 17.05
C PRO A 24 -18.18 -5.75 16.38
N LEU A 25 -17.12 -5.96 17.17
CA LEU A 25 -15.78 -6.10 16.62
C LEU A 25 -15.77 -7.33 15.72
N PRO A 26 -15.34 -7.20 14.45
CA PRO A 26 -15.23 -8.37 13.59
C PRO A 26 -14.21 -9.34 14.20
N LEU A 27 -14.52 -10.64 14.15
CA LEU A 27 -13.54 -11.66 14.48
C LEU A 27 -12.41 -11.58 13.46
N ILE A 28 -11.19 -11.31 13.93
CA ILE A 28 -10.00 -11.30 13.10
C ILE A 28 -9.50 -12.74 13.03
N ILE A 29 -9.51 -13.31 11.83
CA ILE A 29 -8.94 -14.64 11.58
C ILE A 29 -7.42 -14.47 11.48
N GLU A 30 -6.71 -14.97 12.48
CA GLU A 30 -5.25 -15.01 12.48
C GLU A 30 -4.73 -16.40 12.07
N GLY A 31 -3.74 -16.39 11.18
CA GLY A 31 -2.93 -17.55 10.87
C GLY A 31 -1.69 -17.62 11.73
N LYS A 32 -0.89 -18.64 11.48
CA LYS A 32 0.41 -18.85 12.14
C LYS A 32 1.46 -19.17 11.11
N LEU A 33 2.62 -18.57 11.29
CA LEU A 33 3.79 -18.89 10.49
C LEU A 33 4.31 -20.28 10.88
N THR A 34 4.43 -21.18 9.91
CA THR A 34 4.91 -22.55 10.13
C THR A 34 6.36 -22.73 9.71
N ARG A 35 6.78 -22.06 8.64
CA ARG A 35 8.09 -22.26 8.04
C ARG A 35 8.57 -21.00 7.31
N MET A 36 9.89 -20.83 7.25
CA MET A 36 10.58 -19.88 6.38
C MET A 36 11.62 -20.64 5.57
N VAL A 37 11.68 -20.39 4.25
CA VAL A 37 12.75 -20.87 3.36
C VAL A 37 13.20 -19.71 2.50
N GLY A 38 14.43 -19.23 2.72
CA GLY A 38 14.92 -18.04 2.04
C GLY A 38 14.04 -16.83 2.36
N LEU A 39 13.44 -16.24 1.32
CA LEU A 39 12.53 -15.09 1.44
C LEU A 39 11.04 -15.49 1.48
N THR A 40 10.74 -16.76 1.25
CA THR A 40 9.36 -17.26 1.23
C THR A 40 8.97 -17.78 2.60
N LEU A 41 7.83 -17.29 3.06
CA LEU A 41 7.20 -17.62 4.33
C LEU A 41 6.00 -18.55 4.07
N GLU A 42 5.78 -19.52 4.94
CA GLU A 42 4.64 -20.43 4.89
C GLU A 42 3.79 -20.21 6.13
N ALA A 43 2.49 -19.94 5.93
CA ALA A 43 1.52 -19.75 7.01
C ALA A 43 0.32 -20.69 6.82
N VAL A 44 -0.31 -21.05 7.94
CA VAL A 44 -1.55 -21.83 7.97
C VAL A 44 -2.60 -21.09 8.79
N GLY A 45 -3.88 -21.38 8.57
CA GLY A 45 -4.98 -20.75 9.33
C GLY A 45 -5.35 -19.33 8.87
N CYS A 46 -4.63 -18.77 7.89
CA CYS A 46 -5.02 -17.54 7.20
C CYS A 46 -5.23 -17.84 5.70
N GLN A 47 -6.45 -17.62 5.20
CA GLN A 47 -6.79 -17.74 3.79
C GLN A 47 -7.05 -16.35 3.22
N SER A 48 -6.17 -15.92 2.33
CA SER A 48 -6.25 -14.60 1.69
C SER A 48 -5.96 -14.73 0.20
N PRO A 49 -6.61 -13.92 -0.67
CA PRO A 49 -6.31 -13.90 -2.09
C PRO A 49 -4.84 -13.57 -2.40
N ILE A 50 -4.34 -14.05 -3.54
CA ILE A 50 -3.03 -13.65 -4.07
C ILE A 50 -3.01 -12.13 -4.25
N GLY A 51 -1.89 -11.52 -3.87
CA GLY A 51 -1.72 -10.07 -3.87
C GLY A 51 -2.40 -9.36 -2.69
N SER A 52 -2.84 -10.10 -1.67
CA SER A 52 -3.31 -9.50 -0.42
C SER A 52 -2.15 -9.26 0.54
N ARG A 53 -2.25 -8.22 1.37
CA ARG A 53 -1.28 -7.92 2.40
C ARG A 53 -1.60 -8.66 3.69
N CYS A 54 -0.58 -9.12 4.37
CA CYS A 54 -0.63 -9.72 5.69
C CYS A 54 0.37 -8.99 6.59
N ILE A 55 0.04 -8.89 7.87
CA ILE A 55 0.92 -8.37 8.90
C ILE A 55 1.38 -9.54 9.77
N ILE A 56 2.69 -9.67 9.96
CA ILE A 56 3.30 -10.72 10.76
C ILE A 56 3.87 -10.09 12.02
N SER A 57 3.47 -10.58 13.19
CA SER A 57 3.97 -10.08 14.47
C SER A 57 5.34 -10.69 14.78
N ALA A 58 6.38 -9.87 14.81
CA ALA A 58 7.73 -10.27 15.21
C ALA A 58 7.93 -10.16 16.74
N VAL A 59 8.95 -10.85 17.24
CA VAL A 59 9.38 -10.71 18.63
C VAL A 59 9.87 -9.29 18.86
N GLY A 60 9.38 -8.64 19.92
CA GLY A 60 9.67 -7.23 20.22
C GLY A 60 8.56 -6.25 19.81
N GLY A 61 7.47 -6.75 19.23
CA GLY A 61 6.29 -5.94 18.87
C GLY A 61 6.43 -5.22 17.52
N GLU A 62 7.49 -5.49 16.77
CA GLU A 62 7.61 -5.04 15.39
C GLU A 62 6.63 -5.80 14.48
N GLU A 63 6.07 -5.09 13.51
CA GLU A 63 5.17 -5.65 12.50
C GLU A 63 5.90 -5.75 11.17
N ILE A 64 5.86 -6.94 10.56
CA ILE A 64 6.45 -7.21 9.26
C ILE A 64 5.33 -7.31 8.23
N GLU A 65 5.36 -6.44 7.24
CA GLU A 65 4.45 -6.51 6.10
C GLU A 65 4.86 -7.60 5.13
N ALA A 66 3.91 -8.43 4.73
CA ALA A 66 4.10 -9.47 3.74
C ALA A 66 2.94 -9.49 2.74
N GLU A 67 3.20 -10.01 1.55
CA GLU A 67 2.22 -10.19 0.50
C GLU A 67 2.00 -11.67 0.23
N VAL A 68 0.75 -12.07 -0.01
CA VAL A 68 0.40 -13.43 -0.43
C VAL A 68 0.84 -13.65 -1.87
N VAL A 69 1.85 -14.51 -2.07
CA VAL A 69 2.39 -14.83 -3.40
C VAL A 69 1.87 -16.15 -3.96
N GLY A 70 1.20 -16.96 -3.14
CA GLY A 70 0.62 -18.22 -3.58
C GLY A 70 0.02 -19.02 -2.43
N PHE A 71 -0.49 -20.21 -2.75
CA PHE A 71 -1.02 -21.16 -1.78
C PHE A 71 -0.87 -22.60 -2.29
N SER A 72 -0.86 -23.56 -1.38
CA SER A 72 -0.88 -24.99 -1.70
C SER A 72 -1.58 -25.76 -0.60
N GLY A 73 -2.75 -26.34 -0.89
CA GLY A 73 -3.57 -27.02 0.11
C GLY A 73 -4.06 -26.03 1.17
N ASP A 74 -3.68 -26.27 2.43
CA ASP A 74 -3.99 -25.43 3.60
C ASP A 74 -2.94 -24.35 3.89
N LYS A 75 -1.86 -24.31 3.09
CA LYS A 75 -0.74 -23.39 3.27
C LYS A 75 -0.86 -22.18 2.37
N THR A 76 -0.58 -21.02 2.95
CA THR A 76 -0.45 -19.74 2.25
C THR A 76 1.01 -19.34 2.23
N TYR A 77 1.53 -19.02 1.04
CA TYR A 77 2.90 -18.54 0.85
C TYR A 77 2.93 -17.03 0.85
N LEU A 78 3.79 -16.46 1.67
CA LEU A 78 3.96 -15.01 1.83
C LEU A 78 5.38 -14.60 1.47
N MET A 79 5.54 -13.36 1.01
CA MET A 79 6.84 -12.72 0.80
C MET A 79 6.87 -11.41 1.57
N ALA A 80 7.86 -11.22 2.43
CA ALA A 80 7.98 -9.97 3.18
C ALA A 80 8.41 -8.82 2.26
N THR A 81 7.83 -7.64 2.49
CA THR A 81 8.21 -6.40 1.78
C THR A 81 9.39 -5.70 2.45
N GLY A 82 9.65 -6.01 3.73
CA GLY A 82 10.68 -5.38 4.56
C GLY A 82 11.66 -6.37 5.21
N GLN A 83 12.30 -5.91 6.29
CA GLN A 83 13.26 -6.72 7.05
C GLN A 83 12.57 -7.84 7.84
N LEU A 84 13.19 -9.02 7.85
CA LEU A 84 12.68 -10.23 8.51
C LEU A 84 13.21 -10.40 9.96
N ARG A 85 13.74 -9.34 10.57
CA ARG A 85 14.33 -9.44 11.92
C ARG A 85 13.26 -9.75 12.96
N GLY A 86 13.60 -10.60 13.93
CA GLY A 86 12.69 -10.97 15.02
C GLY A 86 11.58 -11.95 14.64
N LEU A 87 11.58 -12.47 13.40
CA LEU A 87 10.58 -13.43 12.96
C LEU A 87 10.87 -14.83 13.51
N VAL A 88 9.84 -15.46 14.07
CA VAL A 88 9.93 -16.77 14.75
C VAL A 88 8.84 -17.72 14.29
N PRO A 89 9.03 -19.04 14.41
CA PRO A 89 7.95 -20.00 14.21
C PRO A 89 6.74 -19.69 15.10
N ASN A 90 5.55 -19.94 14.57
CA ASN A 90 4.25 -19.65 15.19
C ASN A 90 3.93 -18.16 15.41
N ALA A 91 4.70 -17.24 14.81
CA ALA A 91 4.31 -15.83 14.74
C ALA A 91 2.89 -15.69 14.17
N SER A 92 2.10 -14.81 14.76
CA SER A 92 0.75 -14.52 14.27
C SER A 92 0.82 -13.83 12.91
N VAL A 93 -0.05 -14.26 11.99
CA VAL A 93 -0.19 -13.72 10.64
C VAL A 93 -1.61 -13.21 10.50
N VAL A 94 -1.77 -11.90 10.43
CA VAL A 94 -3.08 -11.26 10.33
C VAL A 94 -3.28 -10.74 8.91
N PRO A 95 -4.29 -11.23 8.16
CA PRO A 95 -4.70 -10.62 6.91
C PRO A 95 -5.07 -9.15 7.10
N SER A 96 -4.52 -8.27 6.28
CA SER A 96 -4.97 -6.88 6.22
C SER A 96 -6.14 -6.78 5.24
N ASN A 97 -7.23 -6.15 5.68
CA ASN A 97 -8.37 -5.83 4.82
C ASN A 97 -8.12 -4.59 3.93
N GLU A 98 -6.92 -4.01 4.00
CA GLU A 98 -6.55 -2.85 3.19
C GLU A 98 -6.29 -3.28 1.74
N VAL A 99 -7.06 -2.71 0.82
CA VAL A 99 -6.74 -2.75 -0.61
C VAL A 99 -5.48 -1.91 -0.81
N TYR A 100 -4.50 -2.42 -1.56
CA TYR A 100 -3.31 -1.65 -1.94
C TYR A 100 -3.74 -0.31 -2.56
N ALA A 101 -3.46 0.76 -1.83
CA ALA A 101 -3.76 2.13 -2.26
C ALA A 101 -2.47 2.96 -2.24
N ALA A 102 -2.32 3.78 -3.27
CA ALA A 102 -1.28 4.78 -3.37
C ALA A 102 -1.84 6.15 -2.96
N SER A 103 -1.15 6.80 -2.04
CA SER A 103 -1.32 8.22 -1.75
C SER A 103 -0.95 9.04 -2.98
N VAL A 104 -1.78 9.99 -3.37
CA VAL A 104 -1.53 10.89 -4.50
C VAL A 104 -1.83 12.34 -4.14
N GLY A 105 -1.16 13.27 -4.81
CA GLY A 105 -1.38 14.70 -4.64
C GLY A 105 -0.14 15.53 -4.98
N ASP A 106 -0.31 16.84 -5.03
CA ASP A 106 0.77 17.77 -5.38
C ASP A 106 1.86 17.85 -4.31
N GLY A 107 1.57 17.41 -3.07
CA GLY A 107 2.54 17.34 -1.98
C GLY A 107 3.72 16.39 -2.22
N PHE A 108 3.67 15.58 -3.27
CA PHE A 108 4.79 14.73 -3.72
C PHE A 108 5.82 15.47 -4.59
N LEU A 109 5.48 16.62 -5.18
CA LEU A 109 6.37 17.33 -6.10
C LEU A 109 7.68 17.74 -5.38
N GLY A 110 8.81 17.30 -5.94
CA GLY A 110 10.15 17.60 -5.39
C GLY A 110 10.53 16.81 -4.14
N ARG A 111 9.75 15.80 -3.76
CA ARG A 111 10.04 14.88 -2.64
C ARG A 111 10.72 13.61 -3.16
N VAL A 112 11.46 12.93 -2.27
CA VAL A 112 12.00 11.58 -2.53
C VAL A 112 11.25 10.59 -1.66
N ILE A 113 10.72 9.52 -2.26
CA ILE A 113 9.89 8.51 -1.60
C ILE A 113 10.38 7.09 -1.88
N ASP A 114 10.00 6.15 -1.02
CA ASP A 114 10.14 4.72 -1.27
C ASP A 114 8.95 4.14 -2.09
N GLY A 115 9.00 2.84 -2.40
CA GLY A 115 7.93 2.15 -3.13
C GLY A 115 6.60 2.04 -2.37
N GLY A 116 6.60 2.29 -1.06
CA GLY A 116 5.39 2.36 -0.23
C GLY A 116 4.87 3.79 -0.04
N GLY A 117 5.47 4.78 -0.69
CA GLY A 117 5.08 6.19 -0.61
C GLY A 117 5.58 6.91 0.65
N ARG A 118 6.52 6.35 1.41
CA ARG A 118 7.10 6.99 2.61
C ARG A 118 8.23 7.93 2.20
N PRO A 119 8.33 9.14 2.77
CA PRO A 119 9.39 10.09 2.43
C PRO A 119 10.75 9.62 2.93
N LEU A 120 11.77 9.69 2.07
CA LEU A 120 13.18 9.37 2.36
C LEU A 120 14.07 10.60 2.50
N ASP A 121 13.51 11.81 2.33
CA ASP A 121 14.25 13.08 2.25
C ASP A 121 14.33 13.86 3.57
N SER A 122 13.84 13.29 4.68
CA SER A 122 13.83 13.91 6.02
C SER A 122 13.10 15.27 6.11
N LYS A 123 12.27 15.63 5.12
CA LYS A 123 11.49 16.89 5.11
C LYS A 123 10.14 16.80 5.82
N GLY A 124 9.93 15.77 6.63
CA GLY A 124 8.67 15.51 7.32
C GLY A 124 7.61 14.81 6.44
N PRO A 125 6.37 14.70 6.93
CA PRO A 125 5.30 13.96 6.25
C PRO A 125 4.87 14.62 4.92
N LEU A 126 4.17 13.84 4.10
CA LEU A 126 3.58 14.30 2.85
C LEU A 126 2.15 14.80 3.09
N VAL A 127 1.77 15.88 2.42
CA VAL A 127 0.36 16.29 2.32
C VAL A 127 -0.21 15.56 1.10
N VAL A 128 -1.27 14.78 1.32
CA VAL A 128 -1.87 13.91 0.30
C VAL A 128 -3.31 14.32 0.08
N ASP A 129 -3.75 14.31 -1.17
CA ASP A 129 -5.07 14.79 -1.57
C ASP A 129 -6.07 13.63 -1.65
N ALA A 130 -5.60 12.45 -2.06
CA ALA A 130 -6.44 11.28 -2.24
C ALA A 130 -5.65 9.95 -2.10
N GLN A 131 -6.41 8.86 -2.05
CA GLN A 131 -5.93 7.49 -2.15
C GLN A 131 -6.52 6.86 -3.41
N VAL A 132 -5.69 6.21 -4.23
CA VAL A 132 -6.12 5.50 -5.44
C VAL A 132 -5.64 4.05 -5.42
N PRO A 133 -6.35 3.08 -6.02
CA PRO A 133 -5.88 1.71 -6.09
C PRO A 133 -4.49 1.62 -6.75
N LEU A 134 -3.56 0.88 -6.15
CA LEU A 134 -2.19 0.71 -6.67
C LEU A 134 -2.17 0.01 -8.04
N THR A 135 -3.14 -0.86 -8.28
CA THR A 135 -3.36 -1.53 -9.58
C THR A 135 -3.80 -0.58 -10.68
N GLY A 136 -4.14 0.67 -10.34
CA GLY A 136 -4.64 1.68 -11.26
C GLY A 136 -6.03 1.37 -11.79
N VAL A 137 -6.52 2.24 -12.66
CA VAL A 137 -7.79 2.04 -13.37
C VAL A 137 -7.48 1.74 -14.83
N PRO A 138 -7.81 0.54 -15.34
CA PRO A 138 -7.61 0.21 -16.74
C PRO A 138 -8.35 1.18 -17.66
N ILE A 139 -7.62 1.83 -18.58
CA ILE A 139 -8.20 2.72 -19.59
C ILE A 139 -8.39 1.96 -20.90
N ASN A 140 -9.64 1.88 -21.36
CA ASN A 140 -10.00 1.31 -22.67
C ASN A 140 -9.16 1.96 -23.78
N PRO A 141 -8.41 1.18 -24.60
CA PRO A 141 -7.62 1.72 -25.70
C PRO A 141 -8.40 2.61 -26.68
N LEU A 142 -9.69 2.33 -26.92
CA LEU A 142 -10.55 3.13 -27.81
C LEU A 142 -10.89 4.50 -27.21
N ALA A 143 -10.82 4.65 -25.88
CA ALA A 143 -11.01 5.93 -25.20
C ALA A 143 -9.71 6.77 -25.17
N ARG A 144 -8.57 6.21 -25.59
CA ARG A 144 -7.29 6.93 -25.61
C ARG A 144 -7.24 7.88 -26.80
N LYS A 145 -6.72 9.08 -26.57
CA LYS A 145 -6.44 10.03 -27.65
C LYS A 145 -5.20 9.56 -28.43
N PRO A 146 -5.22 9.60 -29.77
CA PRO A 146 -4.01 9.41 -30.57
C PRO A 146 -2.92 10.39 -30.17
N ILE A 147 -1.66 9.96 -30.24
CA ILE A 147 -0.50 10.79 -29.94
C ILE A 147 -0.28 11.76 -31.10
N ARG A 148 -0.45 13.06 -30.84
CA ARG A 148 -0.32 14.12 -31.85
C ARG A 148 0.63 15.25 -31.44
N GLU A 149 0.95 15.33 -30.16
CA GLU A 149 1.82 16.37 -29.62
C GLU A 149 3.21 15.80 -29.37
N ALA A 150 4.24 16.43 -29.94
CA ALA A 150 5.63 16.10 -29.62
C ALA A 150 5.92 16.41 -28.14
N LEU A 151 6.69 15.54 -27.50
CA LEU A 151 7.24 15.74 -26.16
C LEU A 151 8.73 16.10 -26.32
N ASP A 152 9.06 17.36 -26.03
CA ASP A 152 10.45 17.80 -25.98
C ASP A 152 11.13 17.17 -24.75
N VAL A 153 12.16 16.35 -25.00
CA VAL A 153 12.93 15.68 -23.94
C VAL A 153 14.25 16.39 -23.62
N GLY A 154 14.57 17.50 -24.29
CA GLY A 154 15.83 18.25 -24.10
C GLY A 154 17.08 17.60 -24.70
N VAL A 155 16.94 16.46 -25.38
CA VAL A 155 18.06 15.73 -26.02
C VAL A 155 17.96 15.84 -27.54
N ARG A 156 18.85 16.63 -28.16
CA ARG A 156 18.81 16.93 -29.60
C ARG A 156 18.78 15.69 -30.51
N ALA A 157 19.59 14.67 -30.21
CA ALA A 157 19.60 13.45 -31.00
C ALA A 157 18.24 12.73 -30.96
N ILE A 158 17.56 12.73 -29.81
CA ILE A 158 16.22 12.15 -29.66
C ILE A 158 15.19 13.04 -30.36
N ASN A 159 15.15 14.34 -30.08
CA ASN A 159 14.18 15.24 -30.69
C ASN A 159 14.27 15.28 -32.23
N GLY A 160 15.49 15.22 -32.78
CA GLY A 160 15.75 15.32 -34.21
C GLY A 160 15.64 14.02 -34.99
N MET A 161 15.97 12.87 -34.38
CA MET A 161 16.01 11.58 -35.10
C MET A 161 15.05 10.53 -34.55
N LEU A 162 14.65 10.62 -33.28
CA LEU A 162 13.82 9.63 -32.57
C LEU A 162 12.71 10.35 -31.79
N THR A 163 11.98 11.26 -32.46
CA THR A 163 11.01 12.15 -31.82
C THR A 163 9.99 11.37 -30.98
N VAL A 164 9.81 11.80 -29.73
CA VAL A 164 8.87 11.17 -28.79
C VAL A 164 7.60 12.02 -28.72
N GLY A 165 6.43 11.39 -28.65
CA GLY A 165 5.15 12.05 -28.44
C GLY A 165 4.62 11.93 -27.00
N ARG A 166 3.76 12.87 -26.60
CA ARG A 166 3.11 12.86 -25.27
C ARG A 166 2.21 11.63 -25.13
N GLY A 167 2.50 10.81 -24.11
CA GLY A 167 1.80 9.54 -23.88
C GLY A 167 2.41 8.32 -24.59
N GLN A 168 3.53 8.50 -25.30
CA GLN A 168 4.31 7.41 -25.88
C GLN A 168 5.10 6.67 -24.78
N ARG A 169 5.24 5.35 -24.93
CA ARG A 169 6.09 4.52 -24.06
C ARG A 169 7.35 4.14 -24.84
N MET A 170 8.52 4.37 -24.26
CA MET A 170 9.83 4.13 -24.88
C MET A 170 10.69 3.24 -23.96
N GLY A 171 11.42 2.29 -24.54
CA GLY A 171 12.45 1.54 -23.84
C GLY A 171 13.81 2.24 -23.96
N LEU A 172 14.60 2.21 -22.90
CA LEU A 172 16.00 2.64 -22.90
C LEU A 172 16.88 1.41 -22.62
N PHE A 173 17.71 1.02 -23.59
CA PHE A 173 18.64 -0.10 -23.49
C PHE A 173 20.06 0.47 -23.54
N ALA A 174 20.84 0.26 -22.49
CA ALA A 174 22.18 0.80 -22.31
C ALA A 174 23.07 -0.23 -21.60
#